data_AF-A0A8T4MMX2-F1
#
_entry.id   AF-A0A8T4MMX2-F1
#
_cell.length_a   1.000
_cell.length_b   1.000
_cell.length_c   1.000
_cell.angle_alpha   90.00
_cell.angle_beta   90.00
_cell.angle_gamma   90.00
#
_symmetry.space_group_name_H-M   'P 1'
#
loop_
_entity.id
_entity.type
_entity.pdbx_description
1 polymer ?
#
loop_
_entity_poly.entity_id
_entity_poly.type
_entity_poly.pdbx_seq_one_letter_code
_entity_poly.pdbx_strand_id
1 'polypeptide(L)'
;MKKKRDRKNSQRHYKGRDKSVWVLAIVLVFVVAAAGWYLLNQDKLDRRGDIVGDRICGDFSSTETQNKCCADVHANEIHVLCDGKWQYLSGVRKCQFVCAGVLPSCSEDFRVCESGDVVGRNASYGCEFNACP
;
A
#
# COMPACT_ATOMS: atom_id res chain seq x y z
N MET A 1 29.58 5.92 64.71
CA MET A 1 30.05 6.01 63.30
C MET A 1 29.08 5.48 62.22
N LYS A 2 27.97 4.78 62.56
CA LYS A 2 27.05 4.15 61.57
C LYS A 2 26.28 5.12 60.65
N LYS A 3 25.88 6.29 61.16
CA LYS A 3 24.99 7.27 60.48
C LYS A 3 25.53 7.89 59.18
N LYS A 4 26.86 7.89 58.96
CA LYS A 4 27.47 8.42 57.72
C LYS A 4 27.44 7.43 56.55
N ARG A 5 27.27 6.12 56.81
CA ARG A 5 27.29 5.09 55.77
C ARG A 5 25.95 5.03 55.02
N ASP A 6 24.84 5.26 55.70
CA ASP A 6 23.49 5.19 55.12
C ASP A 6 23.19 6.34 54.15
N ARG A 7 23.71 7.55 54.41
CA ARG A 7 23.56 8.69 53.49
C ARG A 7 24.26 8.50 52.14
N LYS A 8 25.39 7.77 52.12
CA LYS A 8 26.12 7.48 50.88
C LYS A 8 25.44 6.43 50.00
N ASN A 9 24.56 5.60 50.56
CA ASN A 9 23.86 4.56 49.81
C ASN A 9 22.58 5.12 49.13
N SER A 10 21.86 6.02 49.81
CA SER A 10 20.67 6.67 49.24
C SER A 10 20.98 7.57 48.03
N GLN A 11 22.10 8.29 48.05
CA GLN A 11 22.51 9.13 46.90
C GLN A 11 22.89 8.33 45.65
N ARG A 12 23.39 7.09 45.79
CA ARG A 12 23.67 6.23 44.63
C ARG A 12 22.39 5.75 43.94
N HIS A 13 21.32 5.53 44.71
CA HIS A 13 20.04 5.06 44.20
C HIS A 13 19.21 6.13 43.48
N TYR A 14 19.50 7.41 43.73
CA TYR A 14 18.88 8.54 43.03
C TYR A 14 19.55 8.77 41.66
N LYS A 15 20.89 8.71 41.61
CA LYS A 15 21.68 8.99 40.40
C LYS A 15 21.51 7.97 39.25
N GLY A 16 21.09 6.75 39.56
CA GLY A 16 20.79 5.72 38.54
C GLY A 16 19.43 5.90 37.88
N ARG A 17 18.44 6.47 38.60
CA ARG A 17 17.05 6.59 38.16
C ARG A 17 16.88 7.70 37.11
N ASP A 18 17.62 8.80 37.27
CA ASP A 18 17.60 9.93 36.33
C ASP A 18 18.04 9.54 34.91
N LYS A 19 19.02 8.63 34.78
CA LYS A 19 19.51 8.20 33.46
C LYS A 19 18.47 7.42 32.68
N SER A 20 17.76 6.50 33.35
CA SER A 20 16.69 5.71 32.73
C SER A 20 15.51 6.58 32.29
N VAL A 21 15.15 7.60 33.06
CA VAL A 21 14.08 8.56 32.67
C VAL A 21 14.49 9.33 31.42
N TRP A 22 15.75 9.77 31.33
CA TRP A 22 16.27 10.48 30.17
C TRP A 22 16.28 9.63 28.90
N VAL A 23 16.68 8.35 29.00
CA VAL A 23 16.67 7.43 27.85
C VAL A 23 15.24 7.21 27.35
N LEU A 24 14.28 6.99 28.25
CA LEU A 24 12.87 6.81 27.87
C LEU A 24 12.29 8.06 27.18
N ALA A 25 12.64 9.26 27.66
CA ALA A 25 12.20 10.51 27.05
C ALA A 25 12.73 10.65 25.61
N ILE A 26 14.01 10.32 25.37
CA ILE A 26 14.61 10.35 24.02
C ILE A 26 13.88 9.36 23.10
N VAL A 27 13.67 8.12 23.54
CA VAL A 27 12.97 7.10 22.74
C VAL A 27 11.56 7.55 22.40
N LEU A 28 10.83 8.11 23.36
CA LEU A 28 9.48 8.62 23.13
C LEU A 28 9.46 9.73 22.06
N VAL A 29 10.41 10.67 22.12
CA VAL A 29 10.54 11.74 21.11
C VAL A 29 10.80 11.17 19.72
N PHE A 30 11.67 10.17 19.59
CA PHE A 30 11.92 9.51 18.31
C PHE A 30 10.67 8.81 17.76
N VAL A 31 9.92 8.11 18.61
CA VAL A 31 8.68 7.43 18.19
C VAL A 31 7.64 8.43 17.73
N VAL A 32 7.44 9.53 18.47
CA VAL A 32 6.49 10.59 18.09
C VAL A 32 6.91 11.29 16.79
N ALA A 33 8.21 11.57 16.62
CA ALA A 33 8.73 12.16 15.39
C ALA A 33 8.56 11.23 14.18
N ALA A 34 8.84 9.93 14.34
CA ALA A 34 8.64 8.94 13.29
C ALA A 34 7.16 8.80 12.91
N ALA A 35 6.26 8.75 13.91
CA ALA A 35 4.82 8.71 13.69
C ALA A 35 4.31 9.98 13.00
N GLY A 36 4.75 11.16 13.43
CA GLY A 36 4.40 12.43 12.80
C GLY A 36 4.90 12.52 11.35
N TRP A 37 6.13 12.09 11.10
CA TRP A 37 6.68 12.00 9.75
C TRP A 37 5.87 11.04 8.87
N TYR A 38 5.53 9.86 9.38
CA TYR A 38 4.69 8.89 8.67
C TYR A 38 3.32 9.48 8.33
N LEU A 39 2.65 10.11 9.29
CA LEU A 39 1.33 10.74 9.07
C LEU A 39 1.38 11.88 8.06
N LEU A 40 2.44 12.69 8.07
CA LEU A 40 2.62 13.80 7.13
C LEU A 40 3.01 13.36 5.71
N ASN A 41 3.51 12.13 5.54
CA ASN A 41 3.90 11.58 4.24
C ASN A 41 2.96 10.45 3.77
N GLN A 42 1.78 10.31 4.38
CA GLN A 42 0.77 9.32 3.95
C GLN A 42 0.37 9.52 2.49
N ASP A 43 0.35 10.76 2.01
CA ASP A 43 0.04 11.14 0.63
C ASP A 43 1.04 10.56 -0.40
N LYS A 44 2.28 10.31 0.01
CA LYS A 44 3.35 9.78 -0.84
C LYS A 44 3.54 8.27 -0.74
N LEU A 45 3.17 7.66 0.39
CA LEU A 45 3.44 6.24 0.65
C LEU A 45 2.27 5.32 0.29
N ASP A 46 1.04 5.84 0.17
CA ASP A 46 -0.16 4.97 0.13
C ASP A 46 -1.18 5.30 -0.97
N ARG A 47 -0.76 5.83 -2.12
CA ARG A 47 -1.62 5.78 -3.34
C ARG A 47 -1.53 4.42 -4.04
N ARG A 48 -1.91 3.36 -3.35
CA ARG A 48 -2.43 2.13 -3.98
C ARG A 48 -3.94 2.26 -4.09
N GLY A 49 -4.38 3.09 -5.03
CA GLY A 49 -5.81 3.35 -5.30
C GLY A 49 -6.59 2.11 -5.73
N ASP A 50 -5.90 1.03 -6.08
CA ASP A 50 -6.47 -0.26 -6.46
C ASP A 50 -7.12 -1.02 -5.29
N ILE A 51 -6.77 -0.73 -4.03
CA ILE A 51 -7.26 -1.50 -2.87
C ILE A 51 -8.49 -0.85 -2.21
N VAL A 52 -8.64 0.47 -2.33
CA VAL A 52 -9.70 1.24 -1.65
C VAL A 52 -11.03 1.13 -2.40
N GLY A 53 -11.01 1.10 -3.74
CA GLY A 53 -12.21 0.97 -4.56
C GLY A 53 -12.94 -0.36 -4.34
N ASP A 54 -12.21 -1.47 -4.25
CA ASP A 54 -12.77 -2.81 -4.09
C ASP A 54 -13.55 -2.98 -2.76
N ARG A 55 -13.07 -2.37 -1.67
CA ARG A 55 -13.73 -2.49 -0.36
C ARG A 55 -14.96 -1.59 -0.21
N ILE A 56 -14.97 -0.42 -0.85
CA ILE A 56 -16.08 0.54 -0.75
C ILE A 56 -17.17 0.20 -1.75
N CYS A 57 -16.80 -0.18 -2.97
CA CYS A 57 -17.74 -0.44 -4.06
C CYS A 57 -18.11 -1.91 -4.23
N GLY A 58 -17.45 -2.85 -3.54
CA GLY A 58 -17.74 -4.28 -3.64
C GLY A 58 -19.10 -4.71 -3.08
N ASP A 59 -19.64 -3.98 -2.10
CA ASP A 59 -20.86 -4.36 -1.36
C ASP A 59 -22.18 -4.05 -2.10
N PHE A 60 -22.14 -3.34 -3.23
CA PHE A 60 -23.38 -3.08 -3.98
C PHE A 60 -23.87 -4.32 -4.72
N SER A 61 -25.18 -4.56 -4.70
CA SER A 61 -25.82 -5.75 -5.29
C SER A 61 -25.90 -5.72 -6.82
N SER A 62 -25.77 -4.53 -7.45
CA SER A 62 -25.89 -4.37 -8.89
C SER A 62 -24.58 -3.91 -9.52
N THR A 63 -24.23 -4.50 -10.66
CA THR A 63 -22.99 -4.18 -11.39
C THR A 63 -22.94 -2.72 -11.84
N GLU A 64 -24.09 -2.13 -12.16
CA GLU A 64 -24.20 -0.73 -12.57
C GLU A 64 -23.90 0.22 -11.41
N THR A 65 -24.42 -0.07 -10.22
CA THR A 65 -24.13 0.72 -9.02
C THR A 65 -22.67 0.59 -8.60
N GLN A 66 -22.10 -0.61 -8.69
CA GLN A 66 -20.69 -0.82 -8.39
C GLN A 66 -19.78 -0.06 -9.39
N ASN A 67 -20.12 -0.03 -10.68
CA ASN A 67 -19.38 0.74 -11.70
C ASN A 67 -19.45 2.24 -11.43
N LYS A 68 -20.66 2.76 -11.12
CA LYS A 68 -20.85 4.19 -10.82
C LYS A 68 -20.06 4.61 -9.57
N CYS A 69 -20.10 3.81 -8.51
CA CYS A 69 -19.29 4.04 -7.32
C CYS A 69 -17.80 4.07 -7.64
N CYS A 70 -17.31 3.12 -8.44
CA CYS A 70 -15.90 3.06 -8.79
C CYS A 70 -15.47 4.28 -9.62
N ALA A 71 -16.33 4.76 -10.53
CA ALA A 71 -16.08 6.00 -11.27
C ALA A 71 -16.05 7.24 -10.35
N ASP A 72 -17.00 7.36 -9.41
CA ASP A 72 -17.09 8.49 -8.50
C ASP A 72 -15.89 8.58 -7.54
N VAL A 73 -15.44 7.44 -6.98
CA VAL A 73 -14.27 7.39 -6.06
C VAL A 73 -13.00 7.89 -6.72
N HIS A 74 -12.88 7.72 -8.05
CA HIS A 74 -11.69 8.08 -8.82
C HIS A 74 -11.89 9.31 -9.71
N ALA A 75 -12.99 10.05 -9.57
CA ALA A 75 -13.29 11.23 -10.39
C ALA A 75 -12.22 12.34 -10.35
N ASN A 76 -11.37 12.35 -9.31
CA ASN A 76 -10.30 13.33 -9.11
C ASN A 76 -8.90 12.81 -9.47
N GLU A 77 -8.78 11.56 -9.95
CA GLU A 77 -7.51 11.06 -10.46
C GLU A 77 -7.26 11.68 -11.84
N ILE A 78 -6.36 12.67 -11.86
CA ILE A 78 -6.03 13.56 -13.00
C ILE A 78 -5.42 12.83 -14.21
N HIS A 79 -5.35 11.51 -14.15
CA HIS A 79 -4.92 10.67 -15.23
C HIS A 79 -6.14 9.87 -15.68
N VAL A 80 -6.67 10.30 -16.83
CA VAL A 80 -7.17 9.44 -17.90
C VAL A 80 -8.70 9.35 -18.07
N LEU A 81 -9.04 9.39 -19.35
CA LEU A 81 -10.24 8.93 -20.02
C LEU A 81 -10.49 7.43 -19.75
N CYS A 82 -10.80 7.05 -18.51
CA CYS A 82 -11.07 5.67 -18.12
C CYS A 82 -12.50 5.50 -17.63
N ASP A 83 -13.11 4.41 -18.05
CA ASP A 83 -14.30 3.89 -17.39
C ASP A 83 -13.84 2.89 -16.31
N GLY A 84 -14.24 3.12 -15.06
CA GLY A 84 -14.13 2.09 -14.02
C GLY A 84 -15.05 0.92 -14.39
N LYS A 85 -14.48 -0.27 -14.62
CA LYS A 85 -15.23 -1.47 -14.98
C LYS A 85 -14.84 -2.65 -14.09
N TRP A 86 -15.83 -3.41 -13.63
CA TRP A 86 -15.58 -4.69 -12.98
C TRP A 86 -15.17 -5.75 -13.99
N GLN A 87 -14.02 -6.39 -13.76
CA GLN A 87 -13.54 -7.51 -14.57
C GLN A 87 -13.08 -8.67 -13.69
N TYR A 88 -13.14 -9.90 -14.22
CA TYR A 88 -12.57 -11.07 -13.57
C TYR A 88 -11.09 -11.19 -13.95
N LEU A 89 -10.21 -10.97 -12.98
CA LEU A 89 -8.77 -11.16 -13.13
C LEU A 89 -8.37 -12.36 -12.29
N SER A 90 -7.87 -13.41 -12.94
CA SER A 90 -7.41 -14.63 -12.27
C SER A 90 -8.50 -15.28 -11.39
N GLY A 91 -9.76 -15.26 -11.84
CA GLY A 91 -10.89 -15.85 -11.12
C GLY A 91 -11.46 -14.99 -9.99
N VAL A 92 -10.92 -13.79 -9.75
CA VAL A 92 -11.42 -12.85 -8.74
C VAL A 92 -12.00 -11.61 -9.42
N ARG A 93 -13.18 -11.17 -9.00
CA ARG A 93 -13.84 -9.97 -9.53
C ARG A 93 -13.25 -8.72 -8.86
N LYS A 94 -12.61 -7.86 -9.64
CA LYS A 94 -11.93 -6.62 -9.17
C LYS A 94 -12.41 -5.41 -9.97
N CYS A 95 -12.46 -4.23 -9.37
CA CYS A 95 -12.65 -3.00 -10.13
C CYS A 95 -11.31 -2.62 -10.76
N GLN A 96 -11.24 -2.57 -12.09
CA GLN A 96 -10.05 -2.12 -12.80
C GLN A 96 -10.41 -0.94 -13.70
N PHE A 97 -9.49 0.03 -13.77
CA PHE A 97 -9.56 1.11 -14.72
C PHE A 97 -9.26 0.58 -16.12
N VAL A 98 -10.26 0.62 -16.99
CA VAL A 98 -10.06 0.36 -18.42
C VAL A 98 -10.03 1.71 -19.11
N CYS A 99 -8.81 2.13 -19.41
CA CYS A 99 -8.54 3.42 -20.00
C CYS A 99 -8.53 3.29 -21.53
N ALA A 100 -9.39 4.04 -22.21
CA ALA A 100 -9.37 4.08 -23.67
C ALA A 100 -8.05 4.73 -24.13
N GLY A 101 -7.18 3.95 -24.77
CA GLY A 101 -5.90 4.43 -25.31
C GLY A 101 -4.68 4.17 -24.42
N VAL A 102 -4.84 3.58 -23.23
CA VAL A 102 -3.74 3.01 -22.46
C VAL A 102 -3.93 1.50 -22.45
N LEU A 103 -3.13 0.81 -23.28
CA LEU A 103 -3.07 -0.65 -23.25
C LEU A 103 -2.84 -1.11 -21.81
N PRO A 104 -3.60 -2.11 -21.29
CA PRO A 104 -3.41 -2.58 -19.93
C PRO A 104 -1.95 -2.98 -19.72
N SER A 105 -1.33 -2.50 -18.64
CA SER A 105 0.00 -2.99 -18.26
C SER A 105 -0.14 -4.45 -17.85
N CYS A 106 0.32 -5.36 -18.71
CA CYS A 106 0.35 -6.78 -18.41
C CYS A 106 1.53 -7.11 -17.50
N SER A 107 1.42 -8.19 -16.72
CA SER A 107 2.60 -8.74 -16.04
C SER A 107 3.67 -9.07 -17.10
N GLU A 108 4.94 -8.85 -16.74
CA GLU A 108 6.11 -9.15 -17.59
C GLU A 108 6.39 -10.67 -17.68
N ASP A 109 5.34 -11.49 -17.62
CA ASP A 109 5.45 -12.94 -17.75
C ASP A 109 5.74 -13.33 -19.19
N PHE A 110 6.53 -14.39 -19.34
CA PHE A 110 6.87 -14.99 -20.63
C PHE A 110 6.61 -16.50 -20.62
N ARG A 111 6.21 -17.02 -21.77
CA ARG A 111 6.06 -18.45 -22.04
C ARG A 111 7.04 -18.86 -23.14
N VAL A 112 7.66 -20.02 -22.98
CA VAL A 112 8.50 -20.62 -24.02
C VAL A 112 7.65 -21.60 -24.84
N CYS A 113 7.74 -21.50 -26.16
CA CYS A 113 7.07 -22.35 -27.13
C CYS A 113 7.86 -23.64 -27.38
N GLU A 114 7.21 -24.65 -27.96
CA GLU A 114 7.88 -25.92 -28.31
C GLU A 114 9.00 -25.72 -29.34
N SER A 115 8.89 -24.68 -30.18
CA SER A 115 9.94 -24.22 -31.10
C SER A 115 11.16 -23.62 -30.40
N GLY A 116 11.04 -23.26 -29.12
CA GLY A 116 12.04 -22.52 -28.34
C GLY A 116 11.83 -21.01 -28.32
N ASP A 117 10.87 -20.47 -29.07
CA ASP A 117 10.55 -19.04 -29.07
C ASP A 117 9.93 -18.58 -27.75
N VAL A 118 10.11 -17.30 -27.41
CA VAL A 118 9.57 -16.70 -26.19
C VAL A 118 8.45 -15.72 -26.53
N VAL A 119 7.26 -15.97 -25.98
CA VAL A 119 6.08 -15.10 -26.16
C VAL A 119 5.69 -14.42 -24.85
N GLY A 120 5.50 -13.11 -24.91
CA GLY A 120 4.96 -12.31 -23.81
C GLY A 120 3.44 -12.18 -23.85
N ARG A 121 2.87 -11.61 -22.79
CA ARG A 121 1.46 -11.22 -22.74
C ARG A 121 1.18 -10.03 -23.65
N ASN A 122 0.02 -10.01 -24.30
CA ASN A 122 -0.40 -8.95 -25.20
C ASN A 122 -1.54 -8.15 -24.60
N ALA A 123 -1.26 -6.87 -24.34
CA ALA A 123 -2.24 -5.94 -23.78
C ALA A 123 -3.46 -5.71 -24.69
N SER A 124 -3.30 -5.86 -26.00
CA SER A 124 -4.40 -5.75 -26.97
C SER A 124 -5.34 -6.96 -26.94
N TYR A 125 -4.89 -8.08 -26.37
CA TYR A 125 -5.66 -9.32 -26.21
C TYR A 125 -5.95 -9.63 -24.73
N GLY A 126 -6.20 -8.60 -23.92
CA GLY A 126 -6.57 -8.80 -22.52
C GLY A 126 -5.46 -9.46 -21.67
N CYS A 127 -4.19 -9.23 -22.03
CA CYS A 127 -3.03 -9.84 -21.37
C CYS A 127 -2.93 -11.37 -21.48
N GLU A 128 -3.55 -11.96 -22.50
CA GLU A 128 -3.25 -13.33 -22.92
C GLU A 128 -1.87 -13.43 -23.59
N PHE A 129 -1.26 -14.62 -23.57
CA PHE A 129 0.00 -14.85 -24.28
C PHE A 129 -0.23 -14.77 -25.80
N ASN A 130 0.73 -14.20 -26.53
CA ASN A 130 0.74 -14.32 -27.98
C ASN A 130 0.81 -15.80 -28.41
N ALA A 131 0.26 -16.10 -29.59
CA ALA A 131 0.39 -17.41 -30.19
C ALA A 131 1.86 -17.75 -30.45
N CYS A 132 2.22 -19.02 -30.26
CA CYS A 132 3.52 -19.51 -30.67
C CYS A 132 3.61 -19.52 -32.20
N PRO A 133 4.74 -19.07 -32.79
CA PRO A 133 4.99 -19.18 -34.22
C PRO A 133 5.15 -20.64 -34.68
#